data_AF-A0A2G6ERK5-F1
#
_entry.id   AF-A0A2G6ERK5-F1
#
_cell.length_a   1.000
_cell.length_b   1.000
_cell.length_c   1.000
_cell.angle_alpha   90.00
_cell.angle_beta   90.00
_cell.angle_gamma   90.00
#
_symmetry.space_group_name_H-M   'P 1'
#
loop_
_entity.id
_entity.type
_entity.pdbx_description
1 polymer ?
#
loop_
_entity_poly.entity_id
_entity_poly.type
_entity_poly.pdbx_seq_one_letter_code
_entity_poly.pdbx_strand_id
1 'polypeptide(L)'
;MSKIDWLDDISQVVMHADNKEAALAALAQQLPQKAQRDVSTLRQIMAGEVPSQKALKKSGSLWAALFQLAKQGDKALPHYLGQYQHLAKARLSLESVFQTRFLAYLYFFWLIMTLFVSLLIVTNTTLPTFTEFYQDFGAAMPLSTRFILEGWFLLLAIGIFLFAALFALIMPWWYRR
;
A
#
# COMPACT_ATOMS: atom_id res chain seq x y z
N MET A 1 14.35 -2.74 -14.91
CA MET A 1 14.99 -3.28 -13.70
C MET A 1 14.28 -2.72 -12.48
N SER A 2 13.63 -3.59 -11.70
CA SER A 2 12.89 -3.23 -10.51
C SER A 2 13.84 -2.77 -9.40
N LYS A 3 13.35 -2.04 -8.40
CA LYS A 3 14.19 -1.59 -7.27
C LYS A 3 14.87 -2.76 -6.53
N ILE A 4 14.25 -3.93 -6.59
CA ILE A 4 14.65 -5.10 -5.83
C ILE A 4 15.68 -5.94 -6.58
N ASP A 5 15.62 -5.96 -7.91
CA ASP A 5 16.59 -6.69 -8.74
C ASP A 5 18.01 -6.20 -8.42
N TRP A 6 18.22 -4.88 -8.43
CA TRP A 6 19.55 -4.33 -8.14
C TRP A 6 19.94 -4.34 -6.67
N LEU A 7 18.98 -4.39 -5.73
CA LEU A 7 19.29 -4.59 -4.31
C LEU A 7 19.70 -6.04 -4.03
N ASP A 8 19.11 -7.02 -4.74
CA ASP A 8 19.51 -8.42 -4.69
C ASP A 8 20.93 -8.58 -5.26
N ASP A 9 21.22 -7.94 -6.41
CA ASP A 9 22.55 -7.96 -7.03
C ASP A 9 23.63 -7.34 -6.12
N ILE A 10 23.36 -6.17 -5.52
CA ILE A 10 24.31 -5.54 -4.57
C ILE A 10 24.51 -6.44 -3.35
N SER A 11 23.45 -7.04 -2.83
CA SER A 11 23.50 -7.94 -1.67
C SER A 11 24.34 -9.18 -1.94
N GLN A 12 24.16 -9.82 -3.10
CA GLN A 12 24.98 -10.97 -3.50
C GLN A 12 26.46 -10.61 -3.59
N VAL A 13 26.78 -9.44 -4.17
CA VAL A 13 28.16 -8.96 -4.24
C VAL A 13 28.74 -8.72 -2.84
N VAL A 14 27.99 -8.09 -1.93
CA VAL A 14 28.46 -7.81 -0.57
C VAL A 14 28.66 -9.10 0.26
N MET A 15 27.87 -10.13 0.01
CA MET A 15 27.94 -11.41 0.73
C MET A 15 28.99 -12.37 0.19
N HIS A 16 29.18 -12.42 -1.14
CA HIS A 16 29.91 -13.52 -1.79
C HIS A 16 31.14 -13.10 -2.60
N ALA A 17 31.32 -11.81 -2.91
CA ALA A 17 32.47 -11.40 -3.69
C ALA A 17 33.75 -11.38 -2.82
N ASP A 18 34.80 -12.03 -3.32
CA ASP A 18 36.14 -11.98 -2.72
C ASP A 18 36.71 -10.55 -2.77
N ASN A 19 36.50 -9.84 -3.88
CA ASN A 19 36.85 -8.43 -4.03
C ASN A 19 35.59 -7.56 -4.17
N LYS A 20 35.03 -7.19 -3.02
CA LYS A 20 33.76 -6.44 -2.92
C LYS A 20 33.83 -5.08 -3.60
N GLU A 21 34.96 -4.37 -3.53
CA GLU A 21 35.08 -3.04 -4.13
C GLU A 21 35.08 -3.06 -5.65
N ALA A 22 35.85 -3.96 -6.26
CA ALA A 22 35.90 -4.11 -7.70
C ALA A 22 34.56 -4.60 -8.26
N ALA A 23 33.92 -5.56 -7.59
CA ALA A 23 32.63 -6.10 -8.00
C ALA A 23 31.51 -5.05 -7.89
N LEU A 24 31.49 -4.23 -6.83
CA LEU A 24 30.54 -3.12 -6.69
C LEU A 24 30.76 -2.02 -7.72
N ALA A 25 32.02 -1.73 -8.10
CA ALA A 25 32.34 -0.75 -9.13
C ALA A 25 31.85 -1.20 -10.52
N ALA A 26 32.03 -2.48 -10.85
CA ALA A 26 31.50 -3.06 -12.09
C ALA A 26 29.97 -3.05 -12.11
N LEU A 27 29.33 -3.40 -11.00
CA LEU A 27 27.88 -3.40 -10.86
C LEU A 27 27.30 -1.97 -10.99
N ALA A 28 27.94 -0.96 -10.40
CA ALA A 28 27.48 0.43 -10.47
C ALA A 28 27.31 0.94 -11.92
N GLN A 29 28.15 0.49 -12.86
CA GLN A 29 28.07 0.91 -14.26
C GLN A 29 26.82 0.38 -14.98
N GLN A 30 26.27 -0.74 -14.52
CA GLN A 30 25.09 -1.39 -15.11
C GLN A 30 23.78 -0.92 -14.46
N LEU A 31 23.87 -0.22 -13.32
CA LEU A 31 22.73 0.15 -12.50
C LEU A 31 22.20 1.56 -12.82
N PRO A 32 20.89 1.81 -12.62
CA PRO A 32 20.30 3.13 -12.81
C PRO A 32 20.88 4.17 -11.83
N GLN A 33 20.88 5.46 -12.21
CA GLN A 33 21.54 6.54 -11.47
C GLN A 33 21.16 6.63 -9.98
N LYS A 34 19.92 6.24 -9.63
CA LYS A 34 19.45 6.19 -8.23
C LYS A 34 20.17 5.10 -7.42
N ALA A 35 20.46 3.97 -8.03
CA ALA A 35 21.19 2.85 -7.43
C ALA A 35 22.70 3.13 -7.35
N GLN A 36 23.26 3.88 -8.31
CA GLN A 36 24.67 4.29 -8.29
C GLN A 36 25.03 5.10 -7.03
N ARG A 37 24.12 5.97 -6.56
CA ARG A 37 24.31 6.74 -5.32
C ARG A 37 24.33 5.84 -4.07
N ASP A 38 23.50 4.80 -4.06
CA ASP A 38 23.46 3.84 -2.97
C ASP A 38 24.73 2.98 -2.95
N VAL A 39 25.23 2.55 -4.12
CA VAL A 39 26.50 1.83 -4.27
C VAL A 39 27.70 2.70 -3.88
N SER A 40 27.75 3.98 -4.27
CA SER A 40 28.85 4.86 -3.88
C SER A 40 28.88 5.09 -2.36
N THR A 41 27.71 5.25 -1.74
CA THR A 41 27.59 5.40 -0.29
C THR A 41 28.02 4.12 0.43
N LEU A 42 27.62 2.95 -0.09
CA LEU A 42 28.05 1.65 0.41
C LEU A 42 29.57 1.49 0.35
N ARG A 43 30.20 1.87 -0.77
CA ARG A 43 31.67 1.83 -0.92
C ARG A 43 32.38 2.71 0.11
N GLN A 44 31.91 3.93 0.34
CA GLN A 44 32.48 4.84 1.35
C GLN A 44 32.35 4.30 2.78
N ILE A 45 31.27 3.58 3.09
CA ILE A 45 31.08 2.94 4.39
C ILE A 45 32.01 1.73 4.54
N MET A 46 32.15 0.91 3.50
CA MET A 46 33.02 -0.28 3.51
C MET A 46 34.51 0.08 3.56
N ALA A 47 34.93 1.13 2.86
CA ALA A 47 36.29 1.66 2.88
C ALA A 47 36.64 2.37 4.21
N GLY A 48 35.67 2.55 5.11
CA GLY A 48 35.87 3.22 6.39
C GLY A 48 35.99 4.74 6.32
N GLU A 49 35.85 5.34 5.13
CA GLU A 49 35.96 6.78 4.88
C GLU A 49 34.86 7.58 5.59
N VAL A 50 33.68 6.97 5.78
CA VAL A 50 32.54 7.61 6.45
C VAL A 50 31.94 6.68 7.51
N PRO A 51 31.82 7.14 8.78
CA PRO A 51 31.10 6.40 9.81
C PRO A 51 29.64 6.17 9.37
N SER A 52 29.15 4.95 9.49
CA SER A 52 27.78 4.56 9.12
C SER A 52 26.69 5.49 9.70
N GLN A 53 26.88 6.01 10.91
CA GLN A 53 26.00 7.01 11.53
C GLN A 53 25.95 8.36 10.79
N LYS A 54 27.08 8.84 10.28
CA LYS A 54 27.13 10.09 9.49
C LYS A 54 26.53 9.86 8.10
N ALA A 55 26.75 8.69 7.51
CA ALA A 55 26.13 8.31 6.24
C ALA A 55 24.59 8.21 6.36
N LEU A 56 24.08 7.67 7.48
CA LEU A 56 22.65 7.59 7.77
C LEU A 56 22.00 8.98 7.84
N LYS A 57 22.60 9.92 8.58
CA LYS A 57 22.08 11.30 8.71
C LYS A 57 22.09 12.07 7.39
N LYS A 58 23.08 11.83 6.53
CA LYS A 58 23.28 12.59 5.29
C LYS A 58 22.46 12.06 4.11
N SER A 59 22.31 10.74 4.02
CA SER A 59 21.71 10.09 2.84
C SER A 59 20.40 9.36 3.13
N GLY A 60 20.13 9.04 4.41
CA GLY A 60 19.07 8.10 4.76
C GLY A 60 19.24 6.74 4.07
N SER A 61 20.45 6.38 3.62
CA SER A 61 20.63 5.17 2.81
C SER A 61 20.34 3.94 3.65
N LEU A 62 19.58 3.03 3.05
CA LEU A 62 19.21 1.75 3.64
C LEU A 62 20.44 0.97 4.11
N TRP A 63 21.51 1.03 3.32
CA TRP A 63 22.77 0.37 3.61
C TRP A 63 23.44 0.93 4.86
N ALA A 64 23.43 2.25 5.06
CA ALA A 64 23.93 2.85 6.28
C ALA A 64 23.17 2.35 7.52
N ALA A 65 21.84 2.17 7.39
CA ALA A 65 20.99 1.63 8.46
C ALA A 65 21.34 0.16 8.77
N LEU A 66 21.48 -0.67 7.74
CA LEU A 66 21.82 -2.09 7.90
C LEU A 66 23.21 -2.29 8.50
N PHE A 67 24.21 -1.51 8.08
CA PHE A 67 25.55 -1.55 8.67
C PHE A 67 25.57 -1.05 10.11
N GLN A 68 24.79 -0.02 10.43
CA GLN A 68 24.65 0.45 11.80
C GLN A 68 23.96 -0.59 12.70
N LEU A 69 22.90 -1.24 12.19
CA LEU A 69 22.21 -2.35 12.86
C LEU A 69 23.13 -3.54 13.09
N ALA A 70 23.93 -3.91 12.09
CA ALA A 70 24.91 -4.99 12.23
C ALA A 70 26.05 -4.64 13.21
N LYS A 71 26.41 -3.36 13.34
CA LYS A 71 27.43 -2.89 14.27
C LYS A 71 26.92 -2.77 15.71
N GLN A 72 25.65 -2.42 15.90
CA GLN A 72 25.02 -2.27 17.21
C GLN A 72 24.38 -3.56 17.72
N GLY A 73 24.00 -4.46 16.81
CA GLY A 73 23.40 -5.75 17.12
C GLY A 73 24.43 -6.87 17.17
N ASP A 74 24.08 -7.94 17.86
CA ASP A 74 24.92 -9.14 18.06
C ASP A 74 24.92 -10.11 16.86
N LYS A 75 24.48 -9.64 15.68
CA LYS A 75 24.30 -10.48 14.49
C LYS A 75 25.07 -9.92 13.31
N ALA A 76 25.62 -10.84 12.52
CA ALA A 76 26.35 -10.50 11.31
C ALA A 76 25.44 -9.84 10.26
N LEU A 77 26.02 -8.92 9.49
CA LEU A 77 25.36 -8.18 8.41
C LEU A 77 24.53 -9.06 7.44
N PRO A 78 24.98 -10.26 7.01
CA PRO A 78 24.20 -11.11 6.10
C PRO A 78 22.82 -11.49 6.65
N HIS A 79 22.67 -11.62 7.98
CA HIS A 79 21.39 -11.94 8.60
C HIS A 79 20.36 -10.82 8.41
N TYR A 80 20.76 -9.57 8.65
CA TYR A 80 19.89 -8.41 8.45
C TYR A 80 19.60 -8.16 6.97
N LEU A 81 20.57 -8.47 6.10
CA LEU A 81 20.42 -8.42 4.65
C LEU A 81 19.34 -9.37 4.16
N GLY A 82 19.39 -10.63 4.58
CA GLY A 82 18.40 -11.65 4.23
C GLY A 82 16.98 -11.30 4.71
N GLN A 83 16.85 -10.79 5.94
CA GLN A 83 15.56 -10.32 6.46
C GLN A 83 15.00 -9.16 5.63
N TYR A 84 15.86 -8.22 5.26
CA TYR A 84 15.45 -7.09 4.44
C TYR A 84 15.01 -7.53 3.04
N GLN A 85 15.73 -8.44 2.40
CA GLN A 85 15.35 -9.00 1.10
C GLN A 85 13.99 -9.70 1.17
N HIS A 86 13.74 -10.47 2.23
CA HIS A 86 12.45 -11.13 2.44
C HIS A 86 11.31 -10.10 2.59
N LEU A 87 11.52 -9.03 3.36
CA LEU A 87 10.56 -7.94 3.50
C LEU A 87 10.32 -7.19 2.18
N ALA A 88 11.38 -6.96 1.40
CA ALA A 88 11.28 -6.28 0.12
C ALA A 88 10.49 -7.12 -0.91
N LYS A 89 10.75 -8.43 -0.98
CA LYS A 89 9.99 -9.38 -1.81
C LYS A 89 8.52 -9.42 -1.38
N ALA A 90 8.24 -9.51 -0.08
CA ALA A 90 6.88 -9.47 0.46
C ALA A 90 6.14 -8.16 0.10
N ARG A 91 6.85 -7.02 0.11
CA ARG A 91 6.28 -5.73 -0.26
C ARG A 91 5.90 -5.66 -1.75
N LEU A 92 6.71 -6.21 -2.66
CA LEU A 92 6.35 -6.29 -4.08
C LEU A 92 5.21 -7.26 -4.35
N SER A 93 5.19 -8.41 -3.68
CA SER A 93 4.06 -9.33 -3.80
C SER A 93 2.77 -8.67 -3.32
N LEU A 94 2.84 -7.89 -2.24
CA LEU A 94 1.72 -7.07 -1.78
C LEU A 94 1.35 -5.99 -2.81
N GLU A 95 2.32 -5.28 -3.37
CA GLU A 95 2.08 -4.20 -4.32
C GLU A 95 1.46 -4.68 -5.64
N SER A 96 1.93 -5.82 -6.17
CA SER A 96 1.35 -6.46 -7.36
C SER A 96 -0.06 -7.00 -7.12
N VAL A 97 -0.31 -7.61 -5.96
CA VAL A 97 -1.66 -8.01 -5.52
C VAL A 97 -2.55 -6.77 -5.39
N PHE A 98 -2.03 -5.65 -4.89
CA PHE A 98 -2.78 -4.41 -4.70
C PHE A 98 -3.10 -3.71 -6.03
N GLN A 99 -2.15 -3.61 -6.96
CA GLN A 99 -2.36 -2.98 -8.26
C GLN A 99 -3.42 -3.73 -9.09
N THR A 100 -3.36 -5.07 -9.08
CA THR A 100 -4.34 -5.91 -9.78
C THR A 100 -5.73 -5.80 -9.15
N ARG A 101 -5.80 -5.56 -7.83
CA ARG A 101 -7.07 -5.45 -7.09
C ARG A 101 -7.59 -4.01 -6.98
N PHE A 102 -6.81 -2.99 -7.32
CA PHE A 102 -7.27 -1.60 -7.26
C PHE A 102 -8.49 -1.36 -8.14
N LEU A 103 -8.49 -1.88 -9.39
CA LEU A 103 -9.67 -1.83 -10.25
C LEU A 103 -10.86 -2.58 -9.63
N ALA A 104 -10.63 -3.69 -8.96
CA ALA A 104 -11.70 -4.43 -8.28
C ALA A 104 -12.29 -3.64 -7.11
N TYR A 105 -11.46 -2.96 -6.31
CA TYR A 105 -11.92 -2.06 -5.25
C TYR A 105 -12.66 -0.85 -5.80
N LEU A 106 -12.18 -0.25 -6.90
CA LEU A 106 -12.84 0.86 -7.56
C LEU A 106 -14.20 0.46 -8.14
N TYR A 107 -14.27 -0.72 -8.76
CA TYR A 107 -15.51 -1.30 -9.26
C TYR A 107 -16.50 -1.58 -8.13
N PHE A 108 -16.02 -2.20 -7.04
CA PHE A 108 -16.84 -2.46 -5.85
C PHE A 108 -17.37 -1.18 -5.20
N PHE A 109 -16.54 -0.13 -5.13
CA PHE A 109 -16.93 1.20 -4.68
C PHE A 109 -18.04 1.80 -5.56
N TRP A 110 -17.90 1.72 -6.90
CA TRP A 110 -18.92 2.16 -7.84
C TRP A 110 -20.24 1.40 -7.69
N LEU A 111 -20.18 0.09 -7.44
CA LEU A 111 -21.36 -0.74 -7.22
C LEU A 111 -22.09 -0.32 -5.93
N ILE A 112 -21.36 -0.06 -4.84
CA ILE A 112 -21.94 0.45 -3.60
C ILE A 112 -22.55 1.84 -3.80
N MET A 113 -21.88 2.74 -4.53
CA MET A 113 -22.39 4.09 -4.79
C MET A 113 -23.66 4.06 -5.62
N THR A 114 -23.70 3.28 -6.70
CA THR A 114 -24.90 3.11 -7.53
C THR A 114 -26.05 2.49 -6.74
N LEU A 115 -25.78 1.49 -5.89
CA LEU A 115 -26.78 0.91 -4.99
C LEU A 115 -27.34 1.96 -4.02
N PHE A 116 -26.46 2.75 -3.39
CA PHE A 116 -26.87 3.78 -2.43
C PHE A 116 -27.70 4.89 -3.07
N VAL A 117 -27.29 5.38 -4.24
CA VAL A 117 -28.05 6.38 -5.03
C VAL A 117 -29.40 5.81 -5.45
N SER A 118 -29.45 4.56 -5.90
CA SER A 118 -30.70 3.90 -6.25
C SER A 118 -31.64 3.80 -5.04
N LEU A 119 -31.09 3.45 -3.87
CA LEU A 119 -31.83 3.40 -2.62
C LEU A 119 -32.43 4.78 -2.27
N LEU A 120 -31.66 5.85 -2.40
CA LEU A 120 -32.09 7.23 -2.17
C LEU A 120 -33.23 7.66 -3.09
N ILE A 121 -33.17 7.30 -4.37
CA ILE A 121 -34.23 7.62 -5.34
C ILE A 121 -35.51 6.84 -5.00
N VAL A 122 -35.37 5.57 -4.65
CA VAL A 122 -36.52 4.73 -4.27
C VAL A 122 -37.19 5.29 -3.03
N THR A 123 -36.46 5.68 -2.00
CA THR A 123 -37.05 6.16 -0.74
C THR A 123 -37.53 7.60 -0.76
N ASN A 124 -36.85 8.52 -1.46
CA ASN A 124 -37.26 9.93 -1.48
C ASN A 124 -38.24 10.27 -2.61
N THR A 125 -38.30 9.47 -3.68
CA THR A 125 -39.13 9.79 -4.84
C THR A 125 -40.18 8.73 -5.09
N THR A 126 -39.79 7.47 -5.14
CA THR A 126 -40.70 6.40 -5.60
C THR A 126 -41.69 5.98 -4.51
N LEU A 127 -41.20 5.77 -3.28
CA LEU A 127 -41.98 5.35 -2.12
C LEU A 127 -43.06 6.36 -1.72
N PRO A 128 -42.80 7.68 -1.67
CA PRO A 128 -43.83 8.67 -1.38
C PRO A 128 -44.97 8.66 -2.41
N THR A 129 -44.64 8.61 -3.70
CA THR A 129 -45.67 8.52 -4.77
C THR A 129 -46.49 7.23 -4.66
N PHE A 130 -45.86 6.10 -4.32
CA PHE A 130 -46.58 4.86 -4.03
C PHE A 130 -47.45 4.97 -2.78
N THR A 131 -46.99 5.69 -1.76
CA THR A 131 -47.72 5.91 -0.52
C THR A 131 -49.00 6.71 -0.77
N GLU A 132 -48.90 7.80 -1.52
CA GLU A 132 -50.02 8.65 -1.94
C GLU A 132 -51.02 7.85 -2.76
N PHE A 133 -50.55 7.09 -3.77
CA PHE A 133 -51.41 6.23 -4.58
C PHE A 133 -52.19 5.23 -3.71
N TYR A 134 -51.53 4.50 -2.80
CA TYR A 134 -52.23 3.53 -1.95
C TYR A 134 -53.22 4.19 -0.98
N GLN A 135 -52.94 5.40 -0.51
CA GLN A 135 -53.88 6.19 0.31
C GLN A 135 -55.14 6.56 -0.47
N ASP A 136 -55.02 6.94 -1.74
CA ASP A 136 -56.17 7.27 -2.60
C ASP A 136 -57.09 6.07 -2.84
N PHE A 137 -56.57 4.85 -2.80
CA PHE A 137 -57.35 3.61 -2.90
C PHE A 137 -57.83 3.06 -1.54
N GLY A 138 -57.53 3.75 -0.42
CA GLY A 138 -57.87 3.28 0.93
C GLY A 138 -57.20 1.95 1.32
N ALA A 139 -56.14 1.56 0.60
CA ALA A 139 -55.47 0.28 0.78
C ALA A 139 -54.27 0.42 1.73
N ALA A 140 -54.09 -0.56 2.63
CA ALA A 140 -52.91 -0.59 3.48
C ALA A 140 -51.66 -0.92 2.66
N MET A 141 -50.58 -0.19 2.93
CA MET A 141 -49.28 -0.42 2.26
C MET A 141 -48.74 -1.83 2.57
N PRO A 142 -48.07 -2.49 1.60
CA PRO A 142 -47.41 -3.78 1.85
C PRO A 142 -46.39 -3.71 3.00
N LEU A 143 -46.28 -4.79 3.76
CA LEU A 143 -45.35 -4.90 4.89
C LEU A 143 -43.89 -4.65 4.48
N SER A 144 -43.48 -5.10 3.29
CA SER A 144 -42.13 -4.91 2.77
C SER A 144 -41.77 -3.43 2.57
N THR A 145 -42.68 -2.61 2.06
CA THR A 145 -42.47 -1.17 1.88
C THR A 145 -42.47 -0.41 3.21
N ARG A 146 -43.30 -0.84 4.19
CA ARG A 146 -43.25 -0.31 5.56
C ARG A 146 -41.91 -0.57 6.24
N PHE A 147 -41.39 -1.80 6.12
CA PHE A 147 -40.06 -2.15 6.65
C PHE A 147 -38.94 -1.31 6.03
N ILE A 148 -39.02 -0.99 4.73
CA ILE A 148 -38.02 -0.15 4.06
C ILE A 148 -38.09 1.30 4.56
N LEU A 149 -39.29 1.84 4.81
CA LEU A 149 -39.48 3.17 5.38
C LEU A 149 -38.98 3.27 6.83
N GLU A 150 -39.35 2.31 7.68
CA GLU A 150 -38.96 2.30 9.10
C GLU A 150 -37.48 1.93 9.29
N GLY A 151 -36.95 1.02 8.47
CA GLY A 151 -35.55 0.60 8.46
C GLY A 151 -34.61 1.52 7.68
N TRP A 152 -35.13 2.57 7.05
CA TRP A 152 -34.36 3.47 6.19
C TRP A 152 -33.15 4.09 6.91
N PHE A 153 -33.34 4.56 8.14
CA PHE A 153 -32.25 5.14 8.92
C PHE A 153 -31.13 4.13 9.24
N LEU A 154 -31.49 2.87 9.50
CA LEU A 154 -30.51 1.80 9.74
C LEU A 154 -29.74 1.47 8.46
N LEU A 155 -30.43 1.36 7.32
CA LEU A 155 -29.81 1.12 6.02
C LEU A 155 -28.88 2.27 5.61
N LEU A 156 -29.29 3.51 5.87
CA LEU A 156 -28.50 4.70 5.60
C LEU A 156 -27.26 4.76 6.52
N ALA A 157 -27.39 4.44 7.80
CA ALA A 157 -26.25 4.34 8.72
C ALA A 157 -25.25 3.25 8.31
N ILE A 158 -25.73 2.07 7.90
CA ILE A 158 -24.89 0.99 7.38
C ILE A 158 -24.19 1.42 6.09
N GLY A 159 -24.92 2.07 5.17
CA GLY A 159 -24.36 2.60 3.92
C GLY A 159 -23.24 3.62 4.17
N ILE A 160 -23.47 4.59 5.07
CA ILE A 160 -22.47 5.59 5.46
C ILE A 160 -21.27 4.90 6.12
N PHE A 161 -21.50 3.93 7.01
CA PHE A 161 -20.41 3.19 7.66
C PHE A 161 -19.55 2.42 6.64
N LEU A 162 -20.17 1.71 5.70
CA LEU A 162 -19.45 1.00 4.64
C LEU A 162 -18.67 1.98 3.76
N PHE A 163 -19.24 3.13 3.43
CA PHE A 163 -18.55 4.18 2.68
C PHE A 163 -17.34 4.73 3.44
N ALA A 164 -17.51 5.04 4.73
CA ALA A 164 -16.43 5.53 5.59
C ALA A 164 -15.31 4.49 5.76
N ALA A 165 -15.66 3.21 5.89
CA ALA A 165 -14.69 2.12 5.97
C ALA A 165 -13.90 1.96 4.66
N LEU A 166 -14.57 2.04 3.51
CA LEU A 166 -13.92 2.02 2.19
C LEU A 166 -13.01 3.23 1.99
N PHE A 167 -13.48 4.42 2.38
CA PHE A 167 -12.70 5.64 2.32
C PHE A 167 -11.44 5.55 3.20
N ALA A 168 -11.57 5.08 4.44
CA ALA A 168 -10.44 4.87 5.35
C ALA A 168 -9.43 3.84 4.82
N LEU A 169 -9.87 2.84 4.04
CA LEU A 169 -9.00 1.88 3.37
C LEU A 169 -8.23 2.50 2.18
N ILE A 170 -8.84 3.41 1.44
CA ILE A 170 -8.27 4.04 0.23
C ILE A 170 -7.43 5.28 0.57
N MET A 171 -7.78 6.05 1.60
CA MET A 171 -7.17 7.35 1.93
C MET A 171 -5.67 7.29 2.27
N PRO A 172 -5.14 6.28 2.99
CA PRO A 172 -3.70 6.12 3.22
C PRO A 172 -2.89 5.95 1.94
N TRP A 173 -3.55 5.56 0.84
CA TRP A 173 -2.93 5.33 -0.46
C TRP A 173 -2.72 6.63 -1.24
N TRP A 174 -3.65 7.59 -1.12
CA TRP A 174 -3.49 8.93 -1.69
C TRP A 174 -2.42 9.75 -0.97
N TYR A 175 -2.26 9.56 0.35
CA TYR A 175 -1.29 10.30 1.15
C TYR A 175 0.17 9.81 0.99
N ARG A 176 0.37 8.61 0.41
CA ARG A 176 1.70 7.99 0.22
C ARG A 176 2.29 8.17 -1.18
N ARG A 177 1.55 8.78 -2.10
CA ARG A 177 1.99 9.08 -3.47
C ARG A 177 2.44 10.53 -3.55
#